data_AF-A0A3C0NZ39-F1
#
_entry.id   AF-A0A3C0NZ39-F1
#
_cell.length_a   1.000
_cell.length_b   1.000
_cell.length_c   1.000
_cell.angle_alpha   90.00
_cell.angle_beta   90.00
_cell.angle_gamma   90.00
#
_symmetry.space_group_name_H-M   'P 1'
#
loop_
_entity.id
_entity.type
_entity.pdbx_description
1 polymer ?
#
loop_
_entity_poly.entity_id
_entity_poly.type
_entity_poly.pdbx_seq_one_letter_code
_entity_poly.pdbx_strand_id
1 'polypeptide(L)' 'MNRKKRPELLVPASCLEVLKVAVAFGADAVYIGGEVYGLRAKAKNFSK' A
#
# COMPACT_ATOMS: atom_id res chain seq x y z
N MET A 1 19.09 -25.43 9.31
CA MET A 1 17.62 -25.31 9.22
C MET A 1 17.26 -23.97 8.58
N ASN A 2 16.74 -23.98 7.36
CA ASN A 2 16.38 -22.75 6.67
C ASN A 2 15.02 -22.28 7.21
N ARG A 3 15.03 -21.38 8.20
CA ARG A 3 13.81 -20.85 8.82
C ARG A 3 13.16 -19.91 7.80
N LYS A 4 12.26 -20.42 6.97
CA LYS A 4 11.48 -19.60 6.03
C LYS A 4 10.81 -18.48 6.82
N LYS A 5 11.25 -17.24 6.63
CA LYS A 5 10.56 -16.07 7.17
C LYS A 5 9.16 -16.05 6.56
N ARG A 6 8.17 -15.67 7.37
CA ARG A 6 6.81 -15.44 6.87
C ARG A 6 6.88 -14.37 5.76
N PRO A 7 6.16 -14.54 4.63
CA PRO A 7 6.07 -13.50 3.61
C PRO A 7 5.54 -12.19 4.22
N GLU A 8 6.08 -11.06 3.77
CA GLU A 8 5.59 -9.72 4.15
C GLU A 8 4.54 -9.25 3.13
N LEU A 9 3.37 -8.84 3.61
CA LEU A 9 2.27 -8.34 2.81
C LEU A 9 2.44 -6.85 2.54
N LEU A 10 2.79 -6.50 1.30
CA LEU A 10 2.85 -5.13 0.80
C LEU A 10 1.56 -4.78 0.03
N VAL A 11 0.88 -3.72 0.46
CA VAL A 11 -0.37 -3.25 -0.19
C VAL A 11 -0.17 -1.89 -0.88
N PRO A 12 -0.62 -1.71 -2.14
CA PRO A 12 -0.77 -0.39 -2.74
C PRO A 12 -2.00 0.34 -2.18
N ALA A 13 -1.82 1.53 -1.63
CA ALA A 13 -2.93 2.42 -1.32
C ALA A 13 -3.00 3.56 -2.33
N SER A 14 -4.19 3.80 -2.89
CA SER A 14 -4.45 4.94 -3.79
C SER A 14 -4.97 6.16 -3.03
N CYS A 15 -5.78 5.96 -1.98
CA CYS A 15 -6.31 7.04 -1.16
C CYS A 15 -6.36 6.67 0.33
N LEU A 16 -6.74 7.63 1.18
CA LEU A 16 -6.80 7.47 2.63
C LEU A 16 -7.73 6.33 3.08
N GLU A 17 -8.83 6.11 2.37
CA GLU A 17 -9.74 5.00 2.67
C GLU A 17 -9.06 3.64 2.46
N VAL A 18 -8.35 3.46 1.34
CA VAL A 18 -7.62 2.21 1.04
C VAL A 18 -6.48 2.00 2.03
N LEU A 19 -5.76 3.05 2.44
CA LEU A 19 -4.74 2.97 3.47
C LEU A 19 -5.31 2.48 4.81
N LYS A 20 -6.44 3.06 5.26
CA LYS A 20 -7.11 2.64 6.50
C LYS A 20 -7.50 1.17 6.46
N VAL A 21 -8.06 0.71 5.33
CA VAL A 21 -8.41 -0.70 5.13
C VAL A 21 -7.17 -1.59 5.16
N ALA A 22 -6.10 -1.23 4.45
CA ALA A 22 -4.86 -2.00 4.42
C ALA A 22 -4.27 -2.21 5.83
N VAL A 23 -4.25 -1.17 6.64
CA VAL A 23 -3.79 -1.24 8.05
C VAL A 23 -4.73 -2.09 8.89
N ALA A 24 -6.04 -1.86 8.80
CA ALA A 24 -7.03 -2.60 9.60
C ALA A 24 -7.04 -4.10 9.32
N PHE A 25 -6.67 -4.51 8.10
CA PHE A 25 -6.65 -5.91 7.66
C PHE A 25 -5.26 -6.56 7.73
N GLY A 26 -4.26 -5.88 8.31
CA GLY A 26 -2.97 -6.49 8.65
C GLY A 26 -1.95 -6.49 7.51
N ALA A 27 -1.91 -5.45 6.69
CA ALA A 27 -0.75 -5.23 5.81
C ALA A 27 0.52 -5.00 6.66
N ASP A 28 1.61 -5.69 6.32
CA ASP A 28 2.92 -5.47 6.95
C ASP A 28 3.55 -4.14 6.47
N ALA A 29 3.28 -3.78 5.21
CA ALA A 29 3.71 -2.52 4.63
C ALA A 29 2.68 -1.97 3.64
N VAL A 30 2.64 -0.64 3.51
CA VAL A 30 1.79 0.04 2.53
C VAL A 30 2.65 1.02 1.74
N TYR A 31 2.58 0.97 0.41
CA TYR A 31 3.18 2.01 -0.43
C TYR A 31 2.08 2.92 -0.98
N ILE A 32 2.40 4.22 -1.01
CA ILE A 32 1.55 5.28 -1.53
C ILE A 32 2.29 5.96 -2.68
N GLY A 33 1.58 6.20 -3.78
CA GLY A 33 2.10 6.92 -4.93
C GLY A 33 1.56 8.35 -4.97
N GLY A 34 2.43 9.32 -5.23
CA GLY A 34 2.02 10.68 -5.60
C GLY A 34 1.63 10.76 -7.08
N GLU A 35 0.98 11.87 -7.46
CA GLU A 35 0.45 12.10 -8.83
C GLU A 35 1.52 12.06 -9.93
N VAL A 36 2.78 12.37 -9.60
CA VAL A 36 3.84 12.64 -10.59
C VAL A 36 4.58 11.38 -11.06
N TYR A 37 4.63 10.31 -10.25
CA TYR A 37 5.46 9.12 -10.55
C TYR A 37 4.79 7.76 -10.26
N GLY A 38 3.47 7.74 -10.03
CA GLY A 38 2.75 6.49 -9.80
C GLY A 38 2.29 5.81 -11.10
N LEU A 39 2.50 4.50 -11.25
CA LEU A 39 1.86 3.69 -12.30
C LEU A 39 0.32 3.75 -12.25
N ARG A 40 -0.24 4.21 -11.12
CA ARG A 40 -1.65 4.51 -10.91
C ARG A 40 -1.96 6.00 -10.77
N ALA A 41 -1.16 6.90 -11.35
CA ALA A 41 -1.39 8.34 -11.28
C ALA A 41 -2.79 8.81 -11.75
N LYS A 42 -3.52 7.99 -12.52
CA LYS A 42 -4.92 8.25 -12.92
C LYS A 42 -5.98 7.72 -11.94
N ALA A 43 -5.61 7.01 -10.88
CA ALA A 43 -6.54 6.56 -9.85
C ALA A 43 -6.82 7.69 -8.85
N LYS A 44 -7.82 7.54 -7.98
CA LYS A 44 -8.02 8.42 -6.81
C LYS A 44 -6.72 8.41 -5.99
N ASN A 45 -5.89 9.43 -6.13
CA ASN A 45 -4.61 9.57 -5.42
C ASN A 45 -4.82 10.25 -4.06
N PHE A 46 -3.76 10.29 -3.27
CA PHE A 46 -3.68 11.14 -2.09
C PHE A 46 -3.49 12.59 -2.53
N SER A 47 -4.59 13.29 -2.77
CA SER A 47 -4.60 14.76 -2.86
C SER A 47 -4.80 15.36 -1.46
N LYS A 48 -4.28 16.57 -1.26
CA LYS A 48 -4.37 17.31 0.00
C LYS A 48 -5.81 17.64 0.38
#